data_AF-A0A6I3LEL9-F1
#
_entry.id   AF-A0A6I3LEL9-F1
#
_cell.length_a   1.000
_cell.length_b   1.000
_cell.length_c   1.000
_cell.angle_alpha   90.00
_cell.angle_beta   90.00
_cell.angle_gamma   90.00
#
_symmetry.space_group_name_H-M   'P 1'
#
loop_
_entity.id
_entity.type
_entity.pdbx_description
1 polymer ?
#
loop_
_entity_poly.entity_id
_entity_poly.type
_entity_poly.pdbx_seq_one_letter_code
_entity_poly.pdbx_strand_id
1 'polypeptide(L)'
;MKRHPWPLSSAKAWPASGTTIKTGITRWIARAADAGVTIDTRHAPGVTVHSSPFTGRADVEALALDLSGATIAVDGAAAAAEDAWPPATDGETVQSTPGTIREFALRADPATVNDIEVRASATLRDAPVDWVVLRTDDGLVGTIRERAGGSARGDFRVSMEQEDVADLAASIIGPAVSRAGGWRMSLTKLRFAAREAAPGRITATAGIAVRLFFVPFSARFGVDLEAHDDGSVTIHRATAASRSLLSKLALLPLRPQLRGVAGRRVPLGTDAIAVTNLRIDAGDERIAVSGELASR
;
A
#
# COMPACT_ATOMS: atom_id res chain seq x y z
N MET A 1 -9.56 -23.77 -0.21
CA MET A 1 -8.25 -23.68 -0.91
C MET A 1 -7.21 -23.19 0.09
N LYS A 2 -6.02 -23.81 0.14
CA LYS A 2 -5.00 -23.54 1.16
C LYS A 2 -4.53 -22.09 1.12
N ARG A 3 -4.91 -21.26 2.10
CA ARG A 3 -4.66 -19.80 2.13
C ARG A 3 -3.18 -19.39 2.29
N HIS A 4 -2.32 -20.29 2.78
CA HIS A 4 -0.92 -19.96 3.10
C HIS A 4 0.07 -20.25 1.96
N PRO A 5 1.14 -19.46 1.78
CA PRO A 5 2.03 -19.61 0.62
C PRO A 5 2.98 -20.82 0.70
N TRP A 6 3.28 -21.26 1.93
CA TRP A 6 4.27 -22.30 2.22
C TRP A 6 3.65 -23.50 2.96
N PRO A 7 2.99 -24.44 2.27
CA PRO A 7 2.65 -25.72 2.89
C PRO A 7 3.91 -26.50 3.26
N LEU A 8 3.96 -27.07 4.46
CA LEU A 8 5.11 -27.80 5.00
C LEU A 8 4.77 -29.28 5.23
N SER A 9 5.74 -30.15 4.98
CA SER A 9 5.65 -31.58 5.33
C SER A 9 6.08 -31.86 6.77
N SER A 10 6.86 -30.97 7.39
CA SER A 10 7.28 -31.05 8.80
C SER A 10 7.68 -29.67 9.34
N ALA A 11 7.64 -29.51 10.67
CA ALA A 11 8.03 -28.25 11.32
C ALA A 11 9.53 -27.91 11.13
N LYS A 12 10.39 -28.93 11.08
CA LYS A 12 11.84 -28.76 10.86
C LYS A 12 12.21 -28.26 9.46
N ALA A 13 11.25 -28.24 8.53
CA ALA A 13 11.48 -27.78 7.16
C ALA A 13 11.49 -26.25 7.03
N TRP A 14 11.26 -25.48 8.10
CA TRP A 14 11.17 -24.02 8.06
C TRP A 14 12.19 -23.35 8.99
N PRO A 15 12.97 -22.35 8.53
CA PRO A 15 13.06 -21.86 7.15
C PRO A 15 13.82 -22.85 6.23
N ALA A 16 13.31 -23.02 5.01
CA ALA A 16 13.76 -24.09 4.13
C ALA A 16 15.02 -23.75 3.32
N SER A 17 14.92 -22.72 2.47
CA SER A 17 15.95 -22.26 1.52
C SER A 17 15.52 -20.98 0.81
N GLY A 18 16.44 -20.27 0.17
CA GLY A 18 16.11 -19.12 -0.69
C GLY A 18 15.11 -19.46 -1.80
N THR A 19 15.23 -20.64 -2.42
CA THR A 19 14.26 -21.11 -3.44
C THR A 19 12.86 -21.25 -2.87
N THR A 20 12.71 -21.81 -1.66
CA THR A 20 11.39 -21.96 -1.02
C THR A 20 10.77 -20.62 -0.67
N ILE A 21 11.57 -19.67 -0.19
CA ILE A 21 11.12 -18.29 0.07
C ILE A 21 10.64 -17.67 -1.25
N LYS A 22 11.46 -17.71 -2.31
CA LYS A 22 11.12 -17.22 -3.65
C LYS A 22 9.79 -17.79 -4.15
N THR A 23 9.62 -19.12 -4.13
CA THR A 23 8.41 -19.78 -4.60
C THR A 23 7.17 -19.34 -3.82
N GLY A 24 7.26 -19.19 -2.50
CA GLY A 24 6.12 -18.74 -1.72
C GLY A 24 5.78 -17.28 -1.93
N ILE A 25 6.77 -16.40 -2.09
CA ILE A 25 6.52 -14.99 -2.46
C ILE A 25 5.81 -14.94 -3.82
N THR A 26 6.27 -15.69 -4.82
CA THR A 26 5.59 -15.76 -6.13
C THR A 26 4.15 -16.28 -6.01
N ARG A 27 3.90 -17.30 -5.18
CA ARG A 27 2.53 -17.78 -4.92
C ARG A 27 1.68 -16.74 -4.19
N TRP A 28 2.28 -15.99 -3.28
CA TRP A 28 1.61 -14.93 -2.56
C TRP A 28 1.21 -13.81 -3.52
N ILE A 29 2.13 -13.35 -4.38
CA ILE A 29 1.84 -12.40 -5.47
C ILE A 29 0.70 -12.91 -6.37
N ALA A 30 0.75 -14.17 -6.82
CA ALA A 30 -0.28 -14.75 -7.67
C ALA A 30 -1.68 -14.79 -7.02
N ARG A 31 -1.73 -14.88 -5.69
CA ARG A 31 -2.99 -14.88 -4.91
C ARG A 31 -3.53 -13.50 -4.61
N ALA A 32 -2.77 -12.43 -4.84
CA ALA A 32 -3.30 -11.09 -4.73
C ALA A 32 -4.53 -10.89 -5.65
N ALA A 33 -4.65 -11.71 -6.72
CA ALA A 33 -5.81 -11.72 -7.61
C ALA A 33 -7.11 -12.09 -6.89
N ASP A 34 -7.06 -12.95 -5.87
CA ASP A 34 -8.22 -13.31 -5.03
C ASP A 34 -8.75 -12.08 -4.27
N ALA A 35 -7.90 -11.08 -4.04
CA ALA A 35 -8.23 -9.80 -3.39
C ALA A 35 -8.41 -8.65 -4.42
N GLY A 36 -8.58 -8.98 -5.70
CA GLY A 36 -8.78 -7.99 -6.76
C GLY A 36 -7.51 -7.34 -7.29
N VAL A 37 -6.32 -7.84 -6.96
CA VAL A 37 -5.03 -7.29 -7.42
C VAL A 37 -4.33 -8.30 -8.32
N THR A 38 -4.39 -8.11 -9.63
CA THR A 38 -3.66 -8.96 -10.59
C THR A 38 -2.31 -8.33 -10.90
N ILE A 39 -1.23 -9.08 -10.71
CA ILE A 39 0.14 -8.62 -10.99
C ILE A 39 0.71 -9.48 -12.12
N ASP A 40 0.84 -8.89 -13.30
CA ASP A 40 1.54 -9.50 -14.44
C ASP A 40 3.01 -9.11 -14.40
N THR A 41 3.87 -10.08 -14.05
CA THR A 41 5.31 -9.91 -13.97
C THR A 41 6.03 -10.41 -15.22
N ARG A 42 5.36 -10.69 -16.35
CA ARG A 42 6.01 -11.25 -17.57
C ARG A 42 7.16 -10.38 -18.10
N HIS A 43 7.10 -9.08 -17.84
CA HIS A 43 8.12 -8.11 -18.24
C HIS A 43 9.00 -7.63 -17.08
N ALA A 44 8.83 -8.20 -15.88
CA ALA A 44 9.57 -7.82 -14.69
C ALA A 44 10.63 -8.87 -14.30
N PRO A 45 11.78 -8.46 -13.73
CA PRO A 45 12.79 -9.41 -13.25
C PRO A 45 12.26 -10.32 -12.12
N GLY A 46 11.28 -9.85 -11.36
CA GLY A 46 10.53 -10.63 -10.38
C GLY A 46 11.25 -10.77 -9.03
N VAL A 47 11.15 -11.95 -8.44
CA VAL A 47 11.65 -12.23 -7.08
C VAL A 47 13.04 -12.85 -7.13
N THR A 48 13.98 -12.26 -6.39
CA THR A 48 15.33 -12.81 -6.19
C THR A 48 15.61 -12.96 -4.70
N VAL A 49 16.19 -14.10 -4.32
CA VAL A 49 16.54 -14.40 -2.92
C VAL A 49 17.97 -14.91 -2.90
N HIS A 50 18.83 -14.20 -2.18
CA HIS A 50 20.20 -14.60 -1.90
C HIS A 50 20.29 -15.06 -0.45
N SER A 51 20.62 -16.34 -0.28
CA SER A 51 20.92 -16.94 1.01
C SER A 51 22.33 -17.53 0.92
N SER A 52 23.23 -17.10 1.80
CA SER A 52 24.57 -17.68 1.82
C SER A 52 24.53 -19.11 2.37
N PRO A 53 25.37 -20.01 1.85
CA PRO A 53 25.53 -21.34 2.42
C PRO A 53 26.23 -21.31 3.80
N PHE A 54 26.86 -20.19 4.16
CA PHE A 54 27.61 -19.99 5.40
C PHE A 54 26.81 -19.26 6.48
N THR A 55 25.76 -18.53 6.12
CA THR A 55 24.80 -17.97 7.08
C THR A 55 23.79 -19.06 7.44
N GLY A 56 23.28 -19.06 8.69
CA GLY A 56 22.24 -20.01 9.07
C GLY A 56 21.04 -19.92 8.12
N ARG A 57 20.28 -21.01 7.94
CA ARG A 57 19.09 -21.01 7.05
C ARG A 57 18.03 -19.95 7.41
N ALA A 58 18.12 -19.40 8.62
CA ALA A 58 17.24 -18.35 9.11
C ALA A 58 17.72 -16.93 8.79
N ASP A 59 18.92 -16.77 8.23
CA ASP A 59 19.47 -15.49 7.82
C ASP A 59 19.49 -15.40 6.29
N VAL A 60 18.70 -14.46 5.77
CA VAL A 60 18.61 -14.14 4.33
C VAL A 60 19.50 -12.94 4.07
N GLU A 61 20.46 -13.06 3.17
CA GLU A 61 21.40 -11.97 2.84
C GLU A 61 20.72 -10.88 2.02
N ALA A 62 19.94 -11.25 1.02
CA ALA A 62 19.17 -10.28 0.24
C ALA A 62 17.87 -10.88 -0.27
N LEU A 63 16.79 -10.11 -0.17
CA LEU A 63 15.49 -10.38 -0.75
C LEU A 63 15.11 -9.19 -1.63
N ALA A 64 15.09 -9.39 -2.94
CA ALA A 64 14.73 -8.34 -3.90
C ALA A 64 13.43 -8.71 -4.62
N LEU A 65 12.51 -7.75 -4.69
CA LEU A 65 11.30 -7.78 -5.51
C LEU A 65 11.39 -6.65 -6.54
N ASP A 66 11.73 -7.01 -7.77
CA ASP A 66 11.79 -6.06 -8.88
C ASP A 66 10.57 -6.24 -9.79
N LEU A 67 9.68 -5.26 -9.70
CA LEU A 67 8.43 -5.12 -10.45
C LEU A 67 8.59 -4.12 -11.60
N SER A 68 9.80 -3.71 -11.97
CA SER A 68 10.02 -2.82 -13.11
C SER A 68 9.53 -3.50 -14.39
N GLY A 69 8.61 -2.85 -15.10
CA GLY A 69 7.90 -3.39 -16.26
C GLY A 69 6.65 -4.21 -15.93
N ALA A 70 6.31 -4.41 -14.65
CA ALA A 70 5.09 -5.14 -14.28
C ALA A 70 3.83 -4.33 -14.59
N THR A 71 2.76 -5.03 -14.96
CA THR A 71 1.40 -4.47 -15.05
C THR A 71 0.57 -4.97 -13.88
N ILE A 72 -0.01 -4.03 -13.14
CA ILE A 72 -0.79 -4.28 -11.92
C ILE A 72 -2.20 -3.78 -12.18
N ALA A 73 -3.18 -4.68 -12.19
CA ALA A 73 -4.59 -4.31 -12.27
C ALA A 73 -5.23 -4.42 -10.88
N VAL A 74 -5.89 -3.37 -10.43
CA VAL A 74 -6.57 -3.28 -9.13
C VAL A 74 -8.07 -3.07 -9.37
N ASP A 75 -8.86 -4.10 -9.07
CA ASP A 75 -10.31 -3.97 -8.88
C ASP A 75 -10.55 -3.35 -7.50
N GLY A 76 -10.70 -2.03 -7.47
CA GLY A 76 -10.89 -1.28 -6.23
C GLY A 76 -12.12 -1.70 -5.43
N ALA A 77 -13.12 -2.36 -6.04
CA ALA A 77 -14.28 -2.81 -5.31
C ALA A 77 -14.14 -4.24 -4.80
N ALA A 78 -13.33 -5.10 -5.41
CA ALA A 78 -12.85 -6.32 -4.76
C ALA A 78 -11.88 -6.01 -3.62
N ALA A 79 -10.97 -5.04 -3.80
CA ALA A 79 -10.06 -4.59 -2.74
C ALA A 79 -10.78 -3.95 -1.55
N ALA A 80 -11.99 -3.41 -1.76
CA ALA A 80 -12.82 -2.86 -0.69
C ALA A 80 -13.69 -3.91 0.03
N ALA A 81 -13.81 -5.13 -0.51
CA ALA A 81 -14.47 -6.22 0.20
C ALA A 81 -13.53 -6.68 1.32
N GLU A 82 -14.03 -6.75 2.56
CA GLU A 82 -13.27 -6.97 3.80
C GLU A 82 -12.48 -8.30 3.90
N ASP A 83 -12.34 -9.06 2.83
CA ASP A 83 -11.43 -10.21 2.78
C ASP A 83 -9.98 -9.71 2.77
N ALA A 84 -9.48 -9.43 3.97
CA ALA A 84 -8.17 -8.86 4.22
C ALA A 84 -7.09 -9.66 3.49
N TRP A 85 -6.42 -8.99 2.55
CA TRP A 85 -5.14 -9.42 2.01
C TRP A 85 -4.01 -8.66 2.71
N PRO A 86 -2.98 -9.34 3.24
CA PRO A 86 -2.84 -10.80 3.33
C PRO A 86 -3.85 -11.45 4.28
N PRO A 87 -4.21 -12.74 4.04
CA PRO A 87 -5.11 -13.46 4.93
C PRO A 87 -4.54 -13.49 6.35
N ALA A 88 -5.42 -13.33 7.35
CA ALA A 88 -5.07 -13.53 8.75
C ALA A 88 -4.39 -14.90 8.91
N THR A 89 -3.29 -14.92 9.66
CA THR A 89 -2.57 -16.17 9.94
C THR A 89 -3.17 -16.85 11.15
N ASP A 90 -4.33 -17.47 10.93
CA ASP A 90 -5.03 -18.27 11.94
C ASP A 90 -4.35 -19.64 12.08
N GLY A 91 -4.03 -20.03 13.30
CA GLY A 91 -3.40 -21.33 13.59
C GLY A 91 -2.54 -21.34 14.85
N GLU A 92 -2.36 -22.54 15.41
CA GLU A 92 -1.50 -22.75 16.58
C GLU A 92 -0.02 -22.66 16.16
N THR A 93 0.76 -21.83 16.85
CA THR A 93 2.21 -21.76 16.59
C THR A 93 2.91 -23.00 17.17
N VAL A 94 3.46 -23.83 16.28
CA VAL A 94 4.15 -25.09 16.66
C VAL A 94 5.65 -24.88 16.80
N GLN A 95 6.22 -23.99 16.00
CA GLN A 95 7.65 -23.66 16.04
C GLN A 95 7.84 -22.20 15.63
N SER A 96 8.80 -21.53 16.27
CA SER A 96 9.28 -20.21 15.86
C SER A 96 10.80 -20.26 15.83
N THR A 97 11.39 -19.86 14.70
CA THR A 97 12.84 -19.81 14.52
C THR A 97 13.28 -18.36 14.30
N PRO A 98 14.12 -17.81 15.18
CA PRO A 98 14.80 -16.54 14.99
C PRO A 98 15.54 -16.38 13.67
N GLY A 99 15.39 -15.24 13.00
CA GLY A 99 16.17 -14.92 11.81
C GLY A 99 16.27 -13.44 11.47
N THR A 100 16.99 -13.13 10.40
CA THR A 100 17.19 -11.76 9.90
C THR A 100 17.13 -11.73 8.38
N ILE A 101 16.47 -10.72 7.81
CA ILE A 101 16.62 -10.35 6.40
C ILE A 101 17.58 -9.15 6.35
N ARG A 102 18.82 -9.38 5.92
CA ARG A 102 19.89 -8.37 5.93
C ARG A 102 19.58 -7.21 4.99
N GLU A 103 19.04 -7.50 3.82
CA GLU A 103 18.58 -6.51 2.87
C GLU A 103 17.26 -6.97 2.23
N PHE A 104 16.26 -6.11 2.30
CA PHE A 104 15.02 -6.21 1.53
C PHE A 104 14.95 -5.02 0.59
N ALA A 105 14.75 -5.27 -0.70
CA ALA A 105 14.61 -4.24 -1.72
C ALA A 105 13.34 -4.47 -2.54
N LEU A 106 12.51 -3.44 -2.64
CA LEU A 106 11.38 -3.36 -3.55
C LEU A 106 11.69 -2.31 -4.61
N ARG A 107 11.56 -2.64 -5.89
CA ARG A 107 11.74 -1.69 -6.99
C ARG A 107 10.61 -1.84 -8.00
N ALA A 108 10.12 -0.72 -8.50
CA ALA A 108 9.21 -0.60 -9.63
C ALA A 108 9.59 0.68 -10.37
N ASP A 109 10.35 0.58 -11.46
CA ASP A 109 10.87 1.76 -12.17
C ASP A 109 10.91 1.57 -13.69
N PRO A 110 9.81 1.90 -14.40
CA PRO A 110 8.45 2.07 -13.86
C PRO A 110 7.70 0.74 -13.75
N ALA A 111 6.59 0.71 -13.02
CA ALA A 111 5.51 -0.28 -13.18
C ALA A 111 4.23 0.45 -13.61
N THR A 112 3.27 -0.27 -14.20
CA THR A 112 1.95 0.30 -14.52
C THR A 112 0.88 -0.22 -13.56
N VAL A 113 0.10 0.67 -12.94
CA VAL A 113 -1.03 0.32 -12.08
C VAL A 113 -2.30 0.82 -12.74
N ASN A 114 -3.22 -0.05 -13.15
CA ASN A 114 -4.41 0.32 -13.94
C ASN A 114 -4.03 1.20 -15.15
N ASP A 115 -3.02 0.77 -15.91
CA ASP A 115 -2.45 1.46 -17.07
C ASP A 115 -1.76 2.81 -16.79
N ILE A 116 -1.50 3.13 -15.51
CA ILE A 116 -0.89 4.39 -15.07
C ILE A 116 0.53 4.16 -14.56
N GLU A 117 1.49 5.00 -14.97
CA GLU A 117 2.89 4.84 -14.58
C GLU A 117 3.10 5.18 -13.10
N VAL A 118 3.67 4.23 -12.35
CA VAL A 118 4.07 4.42 -10.96
C VAL A 118 5.54 4.02 -10.81
N ARG A 119 6.30 4.87 -10.12
CA ARG A 119 7.67 4.56 -9.72
C ARG A 119 7.72 4.41 -8.22
N ALA A 120 8.21 3.27 -7.74
CA ALA A 120 8.36 3.01 -6.33
C ALA A 120 9.69 2.32 -6.05
N SER A 121 10.36 2.72 -4.99
CA SER A 121 11.51 2.02 -4.43
C SER A 121 11.37 1.99 -2.92
N ALA A 122 11.70 0.87 -2.30
CA ALA A 122 11.87 0.79 -0.86
C ALA A 122 13.05 -0.13 -0.53
N THR A 123 13.86 0.26 0.43
CA THR A 123 14.91 -0.59 0.98
C THR A 123 14.70 -0.73 2.48
N LEU A 124 14.99 -1.89 3.04
CA LEU A 124 14.98 -2.16 4.47
C LEU A 124 16.16 -3.05 4.80
N ARG A 125 16.91 -2.72 5.84
CA ARG A 125 18.15 -3.39 6.25
C ARG A 125 18.01 -3.98 7.63
N ASP A 126 18.64 -5.14 7.82
CA ASP A 126 18.69 -5.90 9.08
C ASP A 126 17.30 -6.11 9.71
N ALA A 127 16.31 -6.46 8.89
CA ALA A 127 14.94 -6.65 9.34
C ALA A 127 14.83 -7.95 10.18
N PRO A 128 14.49 -7.84 11.49
CA PRO A 128 14.36 -9.00 12.36
C PRO A 128 13.07 -9.75 12.03
N VAL A 129 13.17 -11.06 11.83
CA VAL A 129 12.00 -11.89 11.50
C VAL A 129 11.94 -13.13 12.36
N ASP A 130 10.73 -13.64 12.53
CA ASP A 130 10.45 -14.96 13.06
C ASP A 130 9.90 -15.84 11.94
N TRP A 131 10.62 -16.94 11.68
CA TRP A 131 10.18 -17.99 10.79
C TRP A 131 9.24 -18.90 11.56
N VAL A 132 7.94 -18.73 11.37
CA VAL A 132 6.92 -19.40 12.16
C VAL A 132 6.30 -20.56 11.41
N VAL A 133 6.12 -21.68 12.11
CA VAL A 133 5.32 -22.81 11.65
C VAL A 133 4.00 -22.80 12.39
N LEU A 134 2.89 -22.73 11.63
CA LEU A 134 1.55 -22.83 12.16
C LEU A 134 0.96 -24.21 11.86
N ARG A 135 0.19 -24.74 12.80
CA ARG A 135 -0.75 -25.83 12.57
C ARG A 135 -2.13 -25.23 12.31
N THR A 136 -2.68 -25.54 11.15
CA THR A 136 -4.02 -25.14 10.72
C THR A 136 -4.84 -26.39 10.38
N ASP A 137 -6.13 -26.20 10.09
CA ASP A 137 -7.00 -27.29 9.64
C ASP A 137 -6.52 -27.95 8.33
N ASP A 138 -5.78 -27.20 7.50
CA ASP A 138 -5.20 -27.64 6.23
C ASP A 138 -3.82 -28.32 6.37
N GLY A 139 -3.28 -28.41 7.60
CA GLY A 139 -1.99 -29.00 7.94
C GLY A 139 -0.94 -28.01 8.47
N LEU A 140 0.34 -28.30 8.27
CA LEU A 140 1.43 -27.42 8.67
C LEU A 140 1.73 -26.38 7.58
N VAL A 141 1.89 -25.12 7.98
CA VAL A 141 2.23 -24.02 7.08
C VAL A 141 3.34 -23.16 7.64
N GLY A 142 4.24 -22.71 6.79
CA GLY A 142 5.26 -21.71 7.10
C GLY A 142 4.70 -20.31 6.90
N THR A 143 5.11 -19.39 7.76
CA THR A 143 4.87 -17.97 7.62
C THR A 143 6.06 -17.18 8.16
N ILE A 144 6.09 -15.88 7.86
CA ILE A 144 7.07 -14.93 8.35
C ILE A 144 6.31 -13.96 9.23
N ARG A 145 6.78 -13.77 10.47
CA ARG A 145 6.28 -12.72 11.36
C ARG A 145 7.41 -11.73 11.59
N GLU A 146 7.04 -10.48 11.77
CA GLU A 146 7.97 -9.50 12.31
C GLU A 146 8.28 -9.85 13.76
N ARG A 147 9.53 -9.67 14.14
CA ARG A 147 9.99 -9.85 15.50
C ARG A 147 10.09 -8.49 16.20
N ALA A 148 9.47 -8.40 17.37
CA ALA A 148 9.66 -7.28 18.28
C ALA A 148 11.11 -7.19 18.80
N GLY A 149 11.64 -5.96 18.93
CA GLY A 149 12.90 -5.71 19.62
C GLY A 149 14.17 -5.80 18.78
N GLY A 150 14.08 -5.71 17.45
CA GLY A 150 15.24 -5.46 16.59
C GLY A 150 15.17 -4.09 15.91
N SER A 151 16.27 -3.64 15.31
CA SER A 151 16.35 -2.34 14.62
C SER A 151 16.52 -2.54 13.11
N ALA A 152 15.42 -2.51 12.38
CA ALA A 152 15.42 -2.39 10.93
C ALA A 152 15.52 -0.91 10.54
N ARG A 153 16.25 -0.59 9.48
CA ARG A 153 16.33 0.77 8.92
C ARG A 153 16.25 0.75 7.41
N GLY A 154 15.62 1.75 6.83
CA GLY A 154 15.35 1.76 5.40
C GLY A 154 14.96 3.12 4.87
N ASP A 155 14.67 3.15 3.59
CA ASP A 155 14.14 4.31 2.89
C ASP A 155 13.06 3.88 1.91
N PHE A 156 12.18 4.81 1.56
CA PHE A 156 11.24 4.59 0.48
C PHE A 156 11.05 5.86 -0.34
N ARG A 157 10.65 5.66 -1.59
CA ARG A 157 10.21 6.69 -2.50
C ARG A 157 9.10 6.15 -3.37
N VAL A 158 8.03 6.91 -3.53
CA VAL A 158 6.96 6.67 -4.49
C VAL A 158 6.77 7.94 -5.29
N SER A 159 6.62 7.84 -6.61
CA SER A 159 6.33 8.98 -7.46
C SER A 159 5.47 8.61 -8.65
N MET A 160 4.64 9.57 -9.08
CA MET A 160 3.76 9.47 -10.23
C MET A 160 3.49 10.86 -10.80
N GLU A 161 2.97 10.91 -12.01
CA GLU A 161 2.49 12.17 -12.58
C GLU A 161 1.24 12.64 -11.83
N GLN A 162 1.10 13.95 -11.70
CA GLN A 162 0.02 14.53 -10.90
C GLN A 162 -1.35 14.36 -11.57
N GLU A 163 -1.38 14.36 -12.90
CA GLU A 163 -2.60 14.06 -13.66
C GLU A 163 -3.05 12.60 -13.46
N ASP A 164 -2.09 11.70 -13.46
CA ASP A 164 -2.25 10.26 -13.23
C ASP A 164 -2.81 9.92 -11.84
N VAL A 165 -2.52 10.72 -10.80
CA VAL A 165 -3.10 10.53 -9.46
C VAL A 165 -4.63 10.51 -9.53
N ALA A 166 -5.22 11.41 -10.33
CA ALA A 166 -6.67 11.51 -10.46
C ALA A 166 -7.24 10.29 -11.19
N ASP A 167 -6.60 9.84 -12.25
CA ASP A 167 -7.09 8.71 -13.02
C ASP A 167 -6.94 7.40 -12.24
N LEU A 168 -5.85 7.26 -11.48
CA LEU A 168 -5.63 6.10 -10.61
C LEU A 168 -6.66 6.08 -9.49
N ALA A 169 -6.85 7.19 -8.78
CA ALA A 169 -7.85 7.29 -7.73
C ALA A 169 -9.27 7.05 -8.28
N ALA A 170 -9.59 7.54 -9.49
CA ALA A 170 -10.88 7.30 -10.13
C ALA A 170 -11.07 5.81 -10.49
N SER A 171 -10.02 5.14 -10.99
CA SER A 171 -10.04 3.71 -11.33
C SER A 171 -10.32 2.82 -10.11
N ILE A 172 -9.82 3.22 -8.93
CA ILE A 172 -9.98 2.48 -7.68
C ILE A 172 -11.33 2.82 -7.02
N ILE A 173 -11.67 4.10 -6.90
CA ILE A 173 -12.85 4.57 -6.15
C ILE A 173 -14.13 4.41 -6.96
N GLY A 174 -14.07 4.56 -8.30
CA GLY A 174 -15.23 4.52 -9.19
C GLY A 174 -16.07 3.24 -9.04
N PRO A 175 -15.46 2.04 -9.09
CA PRO A 175 -16.15 0.78 -8.85
C PRO A 175 -16.80 0.68 -7.47
N ALA A 176 -16.11 1.15 -6.42
CA ALA A 176 -16.61 1.10 -5.05
C ALA A 176 -17.82 2.03 -4.84
N VAL A 177 -17.76 3.25 -5.38
CA VAL A 177 -18.88 4.22 -5.35
C VAL A 177 -20.09 3.67 -6.09
N SER A 178 -19.87 3.01 -7.24
CA SER A 178 -20.94 2.44 -8.05
C SER A 178 -21.67 1.29 -7.32
N ARG A 179 -20.96 0.48 -6.52
CA ARG A 179 -21.56 -0.59 -5.69
C ARG A 179 -22.24 -0.07 -4.44
N ALA A 180 -21.56 0.78 -3.66
CA ALA A 180 -22.06 1.27 -2.37
C ALA A 180 -23.29 2.18 -2.51
N GLY A 181 -23.40 2.89 -3.64
CA GLY A 181 -24.47 3.85 -3.86
C GLY A 181 -25.86 3.23 -3.92
N GLY A 182 -26.01 1.98 -4.41
CA GLY A 182 -27.30 1.34 -4.73
C GLY A 182 -28.15 2.06 -5.78
N TRP A 183 -28.00 3.38 -5.88
CA TRP A 183 -28.53 4.34 -6.82
C TRP A 183 -27.52 4.50 -7.96
N ARG A 184 -28.01 4.89 -9.15
CA ARG A 184 -27.21 5.11 -10.37
C ARG A 184 -26.26 6.30 -10.22
N MET A 185 -25.31 6.22 -9.29
CA MET A 185 -24.26 7.20 -9.04
C MET A 185 -23.00 6.76 -9.77
N SER A 186 -22.56 7.56 -10.73
CA SER A 186 -21.30 7.33 -11.44
C SER A 186 -20.35 8.49 -11.25
N LEU A 187 -19.07 8.18 -11.01
CA LEU A 187 -17.99 9.15 -11.04
C LEU A 187 -17.74 9.53 -12.51
N THR A 188 -17.96 10.79 -12.87
CA THR A 188 -17.81 11.26 -14.26
C THR A 188 -16.50 11.99 -14.49
N LYS A 189 -15.94 12.59 -13.44
CA LYS A 189 -14.65 13.26 -13.52
C LYS A 189 -13.98 13.32 -12.16
N LEU A 190 -12.70 12.97 -12.12
CA LEU A 190 -11.81 13.32 -11.02
C LEU A 190 -10.72 14.24 -11.58
N ARG A 191 -10.33 15.25 -10.81
CA ARG A 191 -9.18 16.11 -11.09
C ARG A 191 -8.39 16.24 -9.82
N PHE A 192 -7.08 16.08 -9.89
CA PHE A 192 -6.21 16.25 -8.76
C PHE A 192 -5.23 17.38 -9.04
N ALA A 193 -4.95 18.19 -8.04
CA ALA A 193 -3.85 19.13 -8.09
C ALA A 193 -3.20 19.24 -6.71
N ALA A 194 -1.90 19.00 -6.63
CA ALA A 194 -1.08 19.28 -5.46
C ALA A 194 -0.16 20.46 -5.78
N ARG A 195 0.09 21.30 -4.79
CA ARG A 195 1.09 22.37 -4.84
C ARG A 195 1.71 22.53 -3.48
N GLU A 196 3.02 22.73 -3.46
CA GLU A 196 3.70 23.15 -2.24
C GLU A 196 3.29 24.58 -1.88
N ALA A 197 2.79 24.76 -0.66
CA ALA A 197 2.39 26.06 -0.12
C ALA A 197 3.52 26.70 0.70
N ALA A 198 4.33 25.87 1.36
CA ALA A 198 5.55 26.20 2.10
C ALA A 198 6.39 24.92 2.23
N PRO A 199 7.68 24.98 2.61
CA PRO A 199 8.50 23.80 2.85
C PRO A 199 7.78 22.77 3.74
N GLY A 200 7.52 21.57 3.20
CA GLY A 200 6.83 20.47 3.91
C GLY A 200 5.31 20.61 4.03
N ARG A 201 4.71 21.69 3.51
CA ARG A 201 3.26 21.94 3.50
C ARG A 201 2.70 21.95 2.10
N ILE A 202 1.69 21.11 1.87
CA ILE A 202 1.08 20.88 0.57
C ILE A 202 -0.40 21.18 0.60
N THR A 203 -0.85 21.97 -0.36
CA THR A 203 -2.28 22.11 -0.66
C THR A 203 -2.66 21.16 -1.78
N ALA A 204 -3.44 20.14 -1.46
CA ALA A 204 -4.03 19.19 -2.40
C ALA A 204 -5.50 19.55 -2.67
N THR A 205 -5.90 19.59 -3.94
CA THR A 205 -7.27 19.88 -4.36
C THR A 205 -7.77 18.78 -5.27
N ALA A 206 -8.86 18.13 -4.88
CA ALA A 206 -9.56 17.13 -5.68
C ALA A 206 -10.90 17.71 -6.18
N GLY A 207 -11.08 17.81 -7.49
CA GLY A 207 -12.35 18.15 -8.12
C GLY A 207 -13.10 16.88 -8.51
N ILE A 208 -14.27 16.65 -7.92
CA ILE A 208 -15.10 15.47 -8.17
C ILE A 208 -16.36 15.91 -8.91
N ALA A 209 -16.66 15.28 -10.05
CA ALA A 209 -17.97 15.33 -10.68
C ALA A 209 -18.60 13.94 -10.64
N VAL A 210 -19.85 13.88 -10.19
CA VAL A 210 -20.63 12.64 -10.12
C VAL A 210 -21.98 12.88 -10.77
N ARG A 211 -22.57 11.84 -11.36
CA ARG A 211 -23.93 11.88 -11.89
C ARG A 211 -24.80 10.97 -11.05
N LEU A 212 -25.86 11.51 -10.45
CA LEU A 212 -26.87 10.73 -9.72
C LEU A 212 -28.12 10.64 -10.58
N PHE A 213 -28.42 9.45 -11.10
CA PHE A 213 -29.42 9.22 -12.15
C PHE A 213 -29.12 10.03 -13.43
N PHE A 214 -29.67 11.23 -13.53
CA PHE A 214 -29.49 12.18 -14.61
C PHE A 214 -29.06 13.57 -14.13
N VAL A 215 -28.95 13.77 -12.82
CA VAL A 215 -28.61 15.06 -12.22
C VAL A 215 -27.09 15.13 -12.02
N PRO A 216 -26.40 16.09 -12.67
CA PRO A 216 -24.97 16.27 -12.47
C PRO A 216 -24.71 16.97 -11.12
N PHE A 217 -23.89 16.35 -10.31
CA PHE A 217 -23.34 16.92 -9.08
C PHE A 217 -21.84 17.17 -9.29
N SER A 218 -21.37 18.27 -8.72
CA SER A 218 -19.94 18.58 -8.72
C SER A 218 -19.55 19.12 -7.36
N ALA A 219 -18.39 18.74 -6.88
CA ALA A 219 -17.80 19.17 -5.64
C ALA A 219 -16.30 19.38 -5.84
N ARG A 220 -15.73 20.33 -5.12
CA ARG A 220 -14.30 20.52 -4.99
C ARG A 220 -13.95 20.27 -3.54
N PHE A 221 -13.04 19.35 -3.31
CA PHE A 221 -12.45 19.05 -2.02
C PHE A 221 -11.05 19.64 -2.01
N GLY A 222 -10.74 20.44 -1.00
CA GLY A 222 -9.41 21.01 -0.79
C GLY A 222 -8.90 20.58 0.57
N VAL A 223 -7.71 20.01 0.61
CA VAL A 223 -7.02 19.55 1.81
C VAL A 223 -5.65 20.23 1.89
N ASP A 224 -5.36 20.81 3.05
CA ASP A 224 -4.08 21.43 3.37
C ASP A 224 -3.36 20.52 4.37
N LEU A 225 -2.24 19.97 3.93
CA LEU A 225 -1.47 18.93 4.60
C LEU A 225 -0.10 19.47 4.97
N GLU A 226 0.39 19.13 6.16
CA GLU A 226 1.78 19.35 6.55
C GLU A 226 2.40 18.00 6.90
N ALA A 227 3.49 17.66 6.22
CA ALA A 227 4.31 16.49 6.53
C ALA A 227 5.32 16.86 7.61
N HIS A 228 5.46 16.00 8.61
CA HIS A 228 6.38 16.19 9.72
C HIS A 228 7.51 15.15 9.70
N ASP A 229 8.66 15.51 10.28
CA ASP A 229 9.85 14.64 10.35
C ASP A 229 9.63 13.36 11.18
N ASP A 230 8.61 13.30 12.03
CA ASP A 230 8.23 12.08 12.74
C ASP A 230 7.35 11.12 11.91
N GLY A 231 7.25 11.36 10.60
CA GLY A 231 6.48 10.54 9.66
C GLY A 231 4.98 10.70 9.77
N SER A 232 4.49 11.73 10.45
CA SER A 232 3.07 12.04 10.50
C SER A 232 2.67 13.12 9.50
N VAL A 233 1.39 13.12 9.14
CA VAL A 233 0.76 14.17 8.34
C VAL A 233 -0.33 14.85 9.16
N THR A 234 -0.23 16.17 9.31
CA THR A 234 -1.29 16.98 9.92
C THR A 234 -2.19 17.55 8.84
N ILE A 235 -3.49 17.38 9.01
CA ILE A 235 -4.49 17.94 8.12
C ILE A 235 -4.93 19.28 8.70
N HIS A 236 -4.35 20.40 8.25
CA HIS A 236 -4.70 21.74 8.77
C HIS A 236 -6.14 22.12 8.44
N ARG A 237 -6.54 21.81 7.21
CA ARG A 237 -7.84 22.23 6.69
C ARG A 237 -8.35 21.21 5.70
N ALA A 238 -9.60 20.81 5.88
CA ALA A 238 -10.35 20.08 4.86
C ALA A 238 -11.60 20.88 4.52
N THR A 239 -11.81 21.15 3.23
CA THR A 239 -12.95 21.91 2.73
C THR A 239 -13.65 21.16 1.62
N ALA A 240 -14.96 21.34 1.54
CA ALA A 240 -15.76 20.93 0.39
C ALA A 240 -16.61 22.11 -0.08
N ALA A 241 -16.57 22.39 -1.38
CA ALA A 241 -17.32 23.46 -2.00
C ALA A 241 -18.00 22.97 -3.28
N SER A 242 -19.18 23.52 -3.56
CA SER A 242 -19.84 23.34 -4.86
C SER A 242 -20.40 24.66 -5.35
N ARG A 243 -20.52 24.81 -6.67
CA ARG A 243 -21.21 25.94 -7.30
C ARG A 243 -22.73 25.74 -7.33
N SER A 244 -23.21 24.50 -7.39
CA SER A 244 -24.64 24.18 -7.43
C SER A 244 -25.26 24.18 -6.03
N LEU A 245 -26.46 24.76 -5.88
CA LEU A 245 -27.18 24.80 -4.60
C LEU A 245 -27.56 23.40 -4.11
N LEU A 246 -28.02 22.53 -5.02
CA LEU A 246 -28.34 21.12 -4.70
C LEU A 246 -27.10 20.37 -4.20
N SER A 247 -25.97 20.52 -4.88
CA SER A 247 -24.71 19.93 -4.42
C SER A 247 -24.25 20.50 -3.08
N LYS A 248 -24.44 21.80 -2.81
CA LYS A 248 -24.13 22.38 -1.50
C LYS A 248 -24.96 21.74 -0.39
N LEU A 249 -26.25 21.48 -0.62
CA LEU A 249 -27.13 20.78 0.32
C LEU A 249 -26.67 19.35 0.55
N ALA A 250 -26.32 18.62 -0.51
CA ALA A 250 -25.78 17.26 -0.42
C ALA A 250 -24.44 17.20 0.35
N LEU A 251 -23.66 18.28 0.33
CA LEU A 251 -22.40 18.40 1.07
C LEU A 251 -22.57 18.84 2.53
N LEU A 252 -23.77 19.26 2.98
CA LEU A 252 -23.97 19.72 4.36
C LEU A 252 -23.58 18.67 5.41
N PRO A 253 -23.93 17.39 5.28
CA PRO A 253 -23.54 16.35 6.24
C PRO A 253 -22.04 16.09 6.28
N LEU A 254 -21.33 16.35 5.18
CA LEU A 254 -19.88 16.17 5.07
C LEU A 254 -19.09 17.27 5.81
N ARG A 255 -19.66 18.47 5.98
CA ARG A 255 -18.96 19.58 6.65
C ARG A 255 -18.47 19.28 8.06
N PRO A 256 -19.29 18.74 8.98
CA PRO A 256 -18.80 18.38 10.32
C PRO A 256 -17.73 17.29 10.27
N GLN A 257 -17.84 16.33 9.35
CA GLN A 257 -16.83 15.27 9.18
C GLN A 257 -15.49 15.87 8.71
N LEU A 258 -15.51 16.74 7.71
CA LEU A 258 -14.31 17.43 7.22
C LEU A 258 -13.68 18.34 8.29
N ARG A 259 -14.51 19.02 9.10
CA ARG A 259 -14.01 19.77 10.26
C ARG A 259 -13.40 18.87 11.33
N GLY A 260 -13.96 17.68 11.54
CA GLY A 260 -13.40 16.71 12.47
C GLY A 260 -12.08 16.10 12.00
N VAL A 261 -11.86 16.05 10.68
CA VAL A 261 -10.58 15.64 10.08
C VAL A 261 -9.54 16.77 10.15
N ALA A 262 -9.96 18.03 10.05
CA ALA A 262 -9.09 19.17 10.25
C ALA A 262 -8.55 19.21 11.70
N GLY A 263 -7.24 19.46 11.83
CA GLY A 263 -6.49 19.37 13.09
C GLY A 263 -6.05 17.95 13.47
N ARG A 264 -6.45 16.91 12.72
CA ARG A 264 -5.97 15.54 13.01
C ARG A 264 -4.56 15.36 12.48
N ARG A 265 -3.74 14.78 13.34
CA ARG A 265 -2.42 14.26 13.01
C ARG A 265 -2.53 12.76 12.79
N VAL A 266 -2.15 12.31 11.60
CA VAL A 266 -2.20 10.90 11.20
C VAL A 266 -0.77 10.39 11.08
N PRO A 267 -0.31 9.47 11.95
CA PRO A 267 0.99 8.84 11.77
C PRO A 267 0.98 7.98 10.50
N LEU A 268 1.99 8.10 9.64
CA LEU A 268 2.23 7.14 8.58
C LEU A 268 3.09 6.00 9.11
N GLY A 269 2.71 4.76 8.77
CA GLY A 269 3.35 3.56 9.27
C GLY A 269 2.36 2.61 9.95
N THR A 270 2.89 1.53 10.48
CA THR A 270 2.14 0.54 11.27
C THR A 270 2.68 0.52 12.69
N ASP A 271 2.12 -0.32 13.56
CA ASP A 271 2.69 -0.55 14.89
C ASP A 271 4.13 -1.08 14.83
N ALA A 272 4.49 -1.67 13.69
CA ALA A 272 5.72 -2.38 13.43
C ALA A 272 6.78 -1.49 12.74
N ILE A 273 6.36 -0.71 11.74
CA ILE A 273 7.24 0.17 10.96
C ILE A 273 6.85 1.63 11.19
N ALA A 274 7.77 2.38 11.79
CA ALA A 274 7.74 3.83 11.83
C ALA A 274 8.24 4.42 10.51
N VAL A 275 7.58 5.48 10.05
CA VAL A 275 8.12 6.39 9.04
C VAL A 275 8.76 7.57 9.75
N THR A 276 9.91 8.04 9.27
CA THR A 276 10.53 9.30 9.69
C THR A 276 11.01 10.09 8.49
N ASN A 277 11.35 11.37 8.68
CA ASN A 277 11.84 12.28 7.65
C ASN A 277 10.95 12.29 6.40
N LEU A 278 9.63 12.27 6.60
CA LEU A 278 8.65 12.24 5.51
C LEU A 278 8.72 13.54 4.71
N ARG A 279 8.97 13.39 3.41
CA ARG A 279 8.99 14.49 2.46
C ARG A 279 7.99 14.22 1.35
N ILE A 280 7.21 15.23 1.05
CA ILE A 280 6.32 15.23 -0.10
C ILE A 280 6.74 16.38 -0.99
N ASP A 281 7.07 16.07 -2.23
CA ASP A 281 7.43 17.01 -3.27
C ASP A 281 6.31 17.01 -4.31
N ALA A 282 5.82 18.20 -4.65
CA ALA A 282 4.75 18.42 -5.61
C ALA A 282 5.17 19.53 -6.60
N GLY A 283 6.30 19.31 -7.25
CA GLY A 283 6.86 20.13 -8.33
C GLY A 283 6.83 19.45 -9.70
N ASP A 284 7.01 20.23 -10.76
CA ASP A 284 7.26 19.73 -12.12
C ASP A 284 6.29 18.66 -12.63
N GLU A 285 4.98 18.87 -12.40
CA GLU A 285 3.89 17.98 -12.85
C GLU A 285 3.90 16.58 -12.22
N ARG A 286 4.78 16.31 -11.26
CA ARG A 286 4.87 15.04 -10.54
C ARG A 286 4.63 15.24 -9.06
N ILE A 287 4.11 14.19 -8.43
CA ILE A 287 4.09 14.07 -6.98
C ILE A 287 5.06 12.97 -6.57
N ALA A 288 5.93 13.26 -5.62
CA ALA A 288 6.82 12.29 -5.01
C ALA A 288 6.67 12.30 -3.49
N VAL A 289 6.55 11.13 -2.90
CA VAL A 289 6.55 10.91 -1.45
C VAL A 289 7.77 10.09 -1.12
N SER A 290 8.55 10.50 -0.12
CA SER A 290 9.73 9.78 0.33
C SER A 290 9.89 9.88 1.84
N GLY A 291 10.65 8.96 2.42
CA GLY A 291 10.95 8.98 3.84
C GLY A 291 11.87 7.84 4.23
N GLU A 292 12.18 7.80 5.52
CA GLU A 292 12.94 6.73 6.16
C GLU A 292 12.00 5.75 6.85
N LEU A 293 12.40 4.48 6.88
CA LEU A 293 11.71 3.40 7.56
C LEU A 293 12.53 2.97 8.78
N ALA A 294 11.88 2.76 9.92
CA ALA A 294 12.51 2.20 11.10
C ALA A 294 11.55 1.21 11.79
N SER A 295 12.03 0.06 12.27
CA SER A 295 11.20 -0.80 13.12
C SER A 295 11.05 -0.21 14.53
N ARG A 296 9.92 -0.48 15.18
CA ARG A 296 9.61 -0.04 16.55
C ARG A 296 9.88 -1.11 17.62
#